data_AF-A0AAQ3LAE0-F1
#
_entry.id   AF-A0AAQ3LAE0-F1
#
_cell.length_a   1.000
_cell.length_b   1.000
_cell.length_c   1.000
_cell.angle_alpha   90.00
_cell.angle_beta   90.00
_cell.angle_gamma   90.00
#
_symmetry.space_group_name_H-M   'P 1'
#
loop_
_entity.id
_entity.type
_entity.pdbx_description
1 polymer ?
#
loop_
_entity_poly.entity_id
_entity_poly.type
_entity_poly.pdbx_seq_one_letter_code
_entity_poly.pdbx_strand_id
1 'polypeptide(L)'
;MNTRKDMTPTSERWKRGFTLVELLVSFGIIAILAAILIPTVGSVRTSANLSDSQSRIRQILTATHLFSLDHSGHMPKVATDQEYPDGDFFFLMESNGVADLESSALLPYLEDTDIFFAKGDDGLKEDGSPGRNFSYSFNFLINKGILPEGGSGPTDFDKALGTVQYQTVLEPSKKIMVFEEEAPNDAFCVWFMDSDRLTDRYAGKGPVGFVDGHVEVLEPDVVFGNAEYGEFVQQSDQY
;
A
#
# COMPACT_ATOMS: atom_id res chain seq x y z
N MET A 1 5.08 23.66 -91.20
CA MET A 1 4.25 22.91 -90.24
C MET A 1 4.78 23.25 -88.85
N ASN A 2 4.09 24.09 -88.08
CA ASN A 2 4.56 24.62 -86.80
C ASN A 2 3.49 24.32 -85.75
N THR A 3 3.72 23.31 -84.91
CA THR A 3 2.79 22.90 -83.84
C THR A 3 3.07 23.71 -82.58
N ARG A 4 2.14 24.61 -82.21
CA ARG A 4 2.12 25.26 -80.89
C ARG A 4 1.89 24.18 -79.83
N LYS A 5 2.77 24.15 -78.83
CA LYS A 5 2.66 23.29 -77.65
C LYS A 5 1.95 24.09 -76.57
N ASP A 6 0.74 23.69 -76.22
CA ASP A 6 -0.05 24.32 -75.16
C ASP A 6 0.59 24.05 -73.79
N MET A 7 0.96 25.12 -73.08
CA MET A 7 1.48 25.07 -71.71
C MET A 7 0.34 25.36 -70.73
N THR A 8 -0.13 24.32 -70.04
CA THR A 8 -1.00 24.46 -68.86
C THR A 8 -0.17 24.94 -67.67
N PRO A 9 -0.57 26.02 -66.95
CA PRO A 9 0.17 26.49 -65.79
C PRO A 9 0.00 25.51 -64.63
N THR A 10 1.08 24.83 -64.23
CA THR A 10 1.15 24.07 -62.97
C THR A 10 1.14 25.06 -61.82
N SER A 11 0.14 24.97 -60.94
CA SER A 11 0.07 25.79 -59.73
C SER A 11 1.23 25.45 -58.80
N GLU A 12 2.27 26.29 -58.80
CA GLU A 12 3.38 26.24 -57.85
C GLU A 12 2.82 26.36 -56.43
N ARG A 13 2.77 25.23 -55.71
CA ARG A 13 2.29 25.17 -54.34
C ARG A 13 3.39 25.74 -53.45
N TRP A 14 3.27 27.01 -53.07
CA TRP A 14 4.26 27.68 -52.21
C TRP A 14 4.46 26.89 -50.92
N LYS A 15 5.63 26.26 -50.78
CA LYS A 15 6.03 25.62 -49.53
C LYS A 15 6.32 26.74 -48.52
N ARG A 16 5.37 26.97 -47.60
CA ARG A 16 5.59 27.83 -46.45
C ARG A 16 6.64 27.17 -45.54
N GLY A 17 7.82 27.77 -45.46
CA GLY A 17 8.84 27.39 -44.47
C GLY A 17 8.56 28.09 -43.14
N PHE A 18 8.86 27.42 -42.03
CA PHE A 18 8.82 28.02 -40.70
C PHE A 18 9.94 29.07 -40.58
N THR A 19 9.61 30.22 -40.01
CA THR A 19 10.60 31.23 -39.64
C THR A 19 11.29 30.85 -38.33
N LEU A 20 12.53 31.31 -38.14
CA LEU A 20 13.27 31.13 -36.88
C LEU A 20 12.51 31.72 -35.68
N VAL A 21 11.78 32.82 -35.91
CA VAL A 21 10.99 33.50 -34.86
C VAL A 21 9.80 32.64 -34.44
N GLU A 22 9.07 32.02 -35.38
CA GLU A 22 7.95 31.13 -35.05
C GLU A 22 8.42 29.93 -34.22
N LEU A 23 9.58 29.36 -34.57
CA LEU A 23 10.16 28.24 -33.82
C LEU A 23 10.63 28.67 -32.42
N LEU A 24 11.22 29.85 -32.31
CA LEU A 24 11.67 30.41 -31.03
C LEU A 24 10.52 30.70 -30.07
N VAL A 25 9.48 31.40 -30.53
CA VAL A 25 8.32 31.75 -29.70
C VAL A 25 7.58 30.48 -29.26
N SER A 26 7.44 29.50 -30.14
CA SER A 26 6.77 28.23 -29.82
C SER A 26 7.51 27.44 -28.75
N PHE A 27 8.83 27.31 -28.88
CA PHE A 27 9.63 26.65 -27.85
C PHE A 27 9.59 27.43 -26.53
N GLY A 28 9.56 28.76 -26.58
CA GLY A 28 9.37 29.61 -25.39
C GLY A 28 8.06 29.33 -24.67
N ILE A 29 6.95 29.23 -25.41
CA ILE A 29 5.64 28.89 -24.82
C ILE A 29 5.66 27.47 -24.23
N ILE A 30 6.20 26.48 -24.94
CA ILE A 30 6.32 25.10 -24.46
C ILE A 30 7.16 25.05 -23.17
N ALA A 31 8.27 25.78 -23.12
CA ALA A 31 9.13 25.83 -21.94
C ALA A 31 8.41 26.42 -20.72
N ILE A 32 7.63 27.49 -20.89
CA ILE A 32 6.83 28.09 -19.82
C ILE A 32 5.76 27.10 -19.33
N LEU A 33 5.04 26.46 -20.25
CA LEU A 33 4.01 25.49 -19.90
C LEU A 33 4.61 24.27 -19.17
N ALA A 34 5.74 23.75 -19.66
CA ALA A 34 6.44 22.63 -19.04
C ALA A 34 6.96 22.99 -17.64
N ALA A 35 7.49 24.20 -17.45
CA ALA A 35 7.98 24.68 -16.15
C ALA A 35 6.89 24.71 -15.08
N ILE A 36 5.64 25.00 -15.45
CA ILE A 36 4.49 24.97 -14.52
C ILE A 36 3.99 23.53 -14.35
N LEU A 37 3.93 22.74 -15.43
CA LEU A 37 3.31 21.42 -15.42
C LEU A 37 4.14 20.37 -14.64
N ILE A 38 5.45 20.34 -14.82
CA ILE A 38 6.34 19.31 -14.23
C ILE A 38 6.20 19.22 -12.69
N PRO A 39 6.30 20.31 -11.90
CA PRO A 39 6.17 20.22 -10.45
C PRO A 39 4.75 19.84 -10.00
N THR A 40 3.72 20.30 -10.72
CA THR A 40 2.32 20.01 -10.38
C THR A 40 1.97 18.54 -10.58
N VAL A 41 2.47 17.90 -11.65
CA VAL A 41 2.18 16.49 -11.95
C VAL A 41 2.68 15.57 -10.84
N GLY A 42 3.84 15.87 -10.24
CA GLY A 42 4.38 15.09 -9.11
C GLY A 42 3.44 15.11 -7.90
N SER A 43 3.01 16.31 -7.48
CA SER A 43 2.09 16.46 -6.35
C SER A 43 0.73 15.79 -6.61
N VAL A 44 0.17 15.94 -7.82
CA VAL A 44 -1.10 15.29 -8.19
C VAL A 44 -0.99 13.77 -8.13
N ARG A 45 0.13 13.19 -8.60
CA ARG A 45 0.38 11.75 -8.51
C ARG A 45 0.47 11.29 -7.06
N THR A 46 1.20 12.01 -6.21
CA THR A 46 1.29 11.67 -4.78
C THR A 46 -0.09 11.71 -4.10
N SER A 47 -0.91 12.71 -4.39
CA SER A 47 -2.28 12.78 -3.85
C SER A 47 -3.20 11.66 -4.38
N ALA A 48 -3.05 11.29 -5.65
CA ALA A 48 -3.80 10.17 -6.24
C ALA A 48 -3.40 8.84 -5.60
N ASN A 49 -2.10 8.61 -5.40
CA ASN A 49 -1.59 7.41 -4.73
C ASN A 49 -2.05 7.36 -3.27
N LEU A 50 -2.03 8.47 -2.52
CA LEU A 50 -2.56 8.51 -1.17
C LEU A 50 -4.05 8.12 -1.13
N SER A 51 -4.84 8.67 -2.05
CA SER A 51 -6.28 8.37 -2.13
C SER A 51 -6.54 6.90 -2.44
N ASP A 52 -5.74 6.31 -3.33
CA ASP A 52 -5.75 4.89 -3.66
C ASP A 52 -5.40 4.03 -2.44
N SER A 53 -4.29 4.33 -1.76
CA SER A 53 -3.86 3.62 -0.56
C SER A 53 -4.88 3.68 0.58
N GLN A 54 -5.48 4.84 0.83
CA GLN A 54 -6.57 4.95 1.81
C GLN A 54 -7.77 4.09 1.42
N SER A 55 -8.07 3.97 0.13
CA SER A 55 -9.15 3.11 -0.37
C SER A 55 -8.83 1.62 -0.22
N ARG A 56 -7.58 1.22 -0.47
CA ARG A 56 -7.11 -0.17 -0.28
C ARG A 56 -7.16 -0.57 1.19
N ILE A 57 -6.66 0.27 2.09
CA ILE A 57 -6.77 0.04 3.54
C ILE A 57 -8.23 -0.11 3.96
N ARG A 58 -9.14 0.75 3.49
CA ARG A 58 -10.58 0.59 3.78
C ARG A 58 -11.15 -0.75 3.30
N GLN A 59 -10.72 -1.23 2.13
CA GLN A 59 -11.14 -2.52 1.60
C GLN A 59 -10.62 -3.67 2.47
N ILE A 60 -9.36 -3.62 2.90
CA ILE A 60 -8.78 -4.59 3.83
C ILE A 60 -9.57 -4.59 5.15
N LEU A 61 -9.80 -3.43 5.77
CA LEU A 61 -10.57 -3.33 7.03
C LEU A 61 -11.99 -3.87 6.87
N THR A 62 -12.64 -3.57 5.75
CA THR A 62 -13.99 -4.06 5.45
C THR A 62 -14.00 -5.58 5.28
N ALA A 63 -13.04 -6.13 4.54
CA ALA A 63 -12.88 -7.57 4.36
C ALA A 63 -12.62 -8.27 5.70
N THR A 64 -11.74 -7.72 6.54
CA THR A 64 -11.50 -8.22 7.91
C THR A 64 -12.77 -8.23 8.75
N HIS A 65 -13.57 -7.16 8.67
CA HIS A 65 -14.83 -7.10 9.39
C HIS A 65 -15.82 -8.17 8.89
N LEU A 66 -16.00 -8.30 7.57
CA LEU A 66 -16.87 -9.31 6.96
C LEU A 66 -16.42 -10.72 7.31
N PHE A 67 -15.12 -11.01 7.20
CA PHE A 67 -14.53 -12.27 7.64
C PHE A 67 -14.91 -12.57 9.08
N SER A 68 -14.79 -11.59 9.99
CA SER A 68 -15.10 -11.80 11.40
C SER A 68 -16.55 -12.19 11.65
N LEU A 69 -17.50 -11.67 10.84
CA LEU A 69 -18.92 -12.03 10.96
C LEU A 69 -19.15 -13.51 10.65
N ASP A 70 -18.40 -14.07 9.70
CA ASP A 70 -18.48 -15.47 9.30
C ASP A 70 -17.69 -16.41 10.23
N HIS A 71 -16.76 -15.87 11.02
CA HIS A 71 -15.85 -16.63 11.90
C HIS A 71 -16.10 -16.38 13.39
N SER A 72 -17.38 -16.29 13.79
CA SER A 72 -17.80 -16.12 15.21
C SER A 72 -17.18 -14.89 15.89
N GLY A 73 -16.99 -13.80 15.14
CA GLY A 73 -16.43 -12.53 15.61
C GLY A 73 -14.90 -12.47 15.63
N HIS A 74 -14.19 -13.55 15.27
CA HIS A 74 -12.73 -13.61 15.31
C HIS A 74 -12.12 -12.93 14.08
N MET A 75 -11.06 -12.15 14.28
CA MET A 75 -10.26 -11.63 13.16
C MET A 75 -9.40 -12.75 12.53
N PRO A 76 -8.97 -12.61 11.26
CA PRO A 76 -7.94 -13.46 10.69
C PRO A 76 -6.62 -13.31 11.45
N LYS A 77 -5.80 -14.36 11.47
CA LYS A 77 -4.42 -14.29 11.95
C LYS A 77 -3.59 -13.42 11.01
N VAL A 78 -2.56 -12.74 11.50
CA VAL A 78 -1.74 -11.83 10.67
C VAL A 78 -1.02 -12.56 9.54
N ALA A 79 0.03 -13.32 9.84
CA ALA A 79 0.79 -14.06 8.83
C ALA A 79 1.54 -15.22 9.48
N THR A 80 1.96 -16.17 8.65
CA THR A 80 2.83 -17.30 8.98
C THR A 80 3.66 -17.64 7.74
N ASP A 81 4.63 -18.53 7.87
CA ASP A 81 5.38 -19.05 6.71
C ASP A 81 4.69 -20.27 6.07
N GLN A 82 5.26 -20.75 4.96
CA GLN A 82 4.73 -21.93 4.25
C GLN A 82 4.95 -23.26 4.99
N GLU A 83 5.68 -23.30 6.11
CA GLU A 83 5.83 -24.51 6.93
C GLU A 83 4.51 -24.84 7.66
N TYR A 84 3.68 -23.81 7.85
CA TYR A 84 2.50 -23.80 8.70
C TYR A 84 1.28 -23.20 8.00
N PRO A 85 0.85 -23.74 6.84
CA PRO A 85 -0.18 -23.12 6.01
C PRO A 85 -1.60 -23.29 6.56
N ASP A 86 -1.80 -24.12 7.59
CA ASP A 86 -3.11 -24.49 8.10
C ASP A 86 -3.68 -23.38 9.01
N GLY A 87 -4.39 -22.41 8.42
CA GLY A 87 -5.15 -21.40 9.18
C GLY A 87 -5.66 -20.24 8.34
N ASP A 88 -6.49 -19.40 8.96
CA ASP A 88 -7.04 -18.21 8.32
C ASP A 88 -6.12 -17.00 8.51
N PHE A 89 -5.19 -16.79 7.58
CA PHE A 89 -4.21 -15.70 7.62
C PHE A 89 -4.51 -14.56 6.65
N PHE A 90 -4.04 -13.33 6.91
CA PHE A 90 -4.08 -12.27 5.89
C PHE A 90 -3.27 -12.69 4.66
N PHE A 91 -2.11 -13.31 4.84
CA PHE A 91 -1.35 -13.98 3.77
C PHE A 91 -0.25 -14.88 4.35
N LEU A 92 0.27 -15.79 3.51
CA LEU A 92 1.39 -16.66 3.86
C LEU A 92 2.69 -16.05 3.33
N MET A 93 3.70 -15.91 4.17
CA MET A 93 4.98 -15.34 3.80
C MET A 93 5.88 -16.37 3.11
N GLU A 94 6.57 -15.94 2.06
CA GLU A 94 7.64 -16.68 1.41
C GLU A 94 9.02 -16.24 1.92
N SER A 95 9.98 -17.17 1.93
CA SER A 95 11.36 -16.93 2.39
C SER A 95 12.15 -15.92 1.54
N ASN A 96 11.61 -15.51 0.41
CA ASN A 96 12.23 -14.58 -0.54
C ASN A 96 11.71 -13.13 -0.38
N GLY A 97 10.91 -12.82 0.63
CA GLY A 97 10.35 -11.48 0.85
C GLY A 97 9.17 -11.13 -0.05
N VAL A 98 8.41 -12.15 -0.47
CA VAL A 98 7.07 -12.00 -1.05
C VAL A 98 6.04 -12.76 -0.21
N ALA A 99 4.77 -12.59 -0.51
CA ALA A 99 3.68 -13.34 0.11
C ALA A 99 2.85 -14.10 -0.93
N ASP A 100 2.36 -15.29 -0.56
CA ASP A 100 1.29 -15.97 -1.26
C ASP A 100 -0.04 -15.32 -0.88
N LEU A 101 -0.46 -14.38 -1.73
CA LEU A 101 -1.70 -13.61 -1.56
C LEU A 101 -2.95 -14.40 -2.00
N GLU A 102 -2.79 -15.42 -2.83
CA GLU A 102 -3.90 -16.23 -3.34
C GLU A 102 -4.47 -17.16 -2.25
N SER A 103 -3.64 -17.50 -1.26
CA SER A 103 -4.03 -18.25 -0.07
C SER A 103 -4.61 -17.36 1.05
N SER A 104 -4.83 -16.06 0.80
CA SER A 104 -5.37 -15.14 1.80
C SER A 104 -6.78 -15.52 2.24
N ALA A 105 -7.02 -15.53 3.55
CA ALA A 105 -8.35 -15.73 4.14
C ALA A 105 -9.32 -14.57 3.83
N LEU A 106 -8.80 -13.41 3.42
CA LEU A 106 -9.61 -12.25 3.03
C LEU A 106 -10.03 -12.27 1.57
N LEU A 107 -9.39 -13.09 0.73
CA LEU A 107 -9.64 -13.09 -0.71
C LEU A 107 -11.12 -13.33 -1.08
N PRO A 108 -11.91 -14.17 -0.38
CA PRO A 108 -13.34 -14.30 -0.64
C PRO A 108 -14.17 -13.00 -0.47
N TYR A 109 -13.63 -12.01 0.24
CA TYR A 109 -14.27 -10.72 0.53
C TYR A 109 -13.62 -9.55 -0.24
N LEU A 110 -12.61 -9.82 -1.06
CA LEU A 110 -11.88 -8.85 -1.86
C LEU A 110 -12.13 -9.07 -3.35
N GLU A 111 -11.86 -8.04 -4.17
CA GLU A 111 -11.97 -8.14 -5.63
C GLU A 111 -10.75 -8.86 -6.24
N ASP A 112 -9.55 -8.54 -5.75
CA ASP A 112 -8.29 -9.09 -6.21
C ASP A 112 -7.19 -9.00 -5.13
N THR A 113 -6.04 -9.62 -5.42
CA THR A 113 -4.83 -9.58 -4.58
C THR A 113 -4.05 -8.27 -4.73
N ASP A 114 -4.29 -7.47 -5.78
CA ASP A 114 -3.66 -6.16 -5.95
C ASP A 114 -3.98 -5.23 -4.77
N ILE A 115 -5.08 -5.47 -4.03
CA ILE A 115 -5.44 -4.77 -2.80
C ILE A 115 -4.30 -4.71 -1.77
N PHE A 116 -3.43 -5.73 -1.71
CA PHE A 116 -2.33 -5.78 -0.75
C PHE A 116 -1.11 -4.95 -1.14
N PHE A 117 -1.08 -4.34 -2.33
CA PHE A 117 0.04 -3.53 -2.81
C PHE A 117 -0.37 -2.08 -3.10
N ALA A 118 0.33 -1.13 -2.45
CA ALA A 118 0.12 0.29 -2.67
C ALA A 118 0.77 0.72 -4.01
N LYS A 119 0.02 1.40 -4.89
CA LYS A 119 0.53 1.84 -6.20
C LYS A 119 1.69 2.84 -6.11
N GLY A 120 1.83 3.50 -4.96
CA GLY A 120 2.95 4.40 -4.66
C GLY A 120 4.21 3.70 -4.15
N ASP A 121 4.15 2.38 -3.97
CA ASP A 121 5.25 1.56 -3.51
C ASP A 121 6.17 1.13 -4.67
N ASP A 122 7.48 1.14 -4.41
CA ASP A 122 8.49 0.75 -5.38
C ASP A 122 8.78 -0.76 -5.36
N GLY A 123 8.21 -1.49 -4.40
CA GLY A 123 8.30 -2.95 -4.29
C GLY A 123 9.70 -3.43 -3.92
N LEU A 124 10.52 -2.56 -3.31
CA LEU A 124 11.87 -2.90 -2.89
C LEU A 124 11.88 -3.62 -1.53
N LYS A 125 12.74 -4.64 -1.45
CA LYS A 125 13.09 -5.34 -0.21
C LYS A 125 14.20 -4.60 0.53
N GLU A 126 14.51 -4.99 1.75
CA GLU A 126 15.52 -4.37 2.62
C GLU A 126 16.90 -4.31 1.96
N ASP A 127 17.27 -5.35 1.20
CA ASP A 127 18.51 -5.42 0.43
C ASP A 127 18.51 -4.56 -0.86
N GLY A 128 17.41 -3.84 -1.12
CA GLY A 128 17.17 -3.03 -2.32
C GLY A 128 16.82 -3.84 -3.56
N SER A 129 16.66 -5.16 -3.45
CA SER A 129 16.22 -5.99 -4.57
C SER A 129 14.71 -5.79 -4.84
N PRO A 130 14.27 -5.83 -6.10
CA PRO A 130 12.86 -5.73 -6.42
C PRO A 130 12.11 -7.03 -6.10
N GLY A 131 10.78 -6.93 -6.05
CA GLY A 131 9.88 -8.07 -6.12
C GLY A 131 8.97 -8.26 -4.91
N ARG A 132 9.03 -7.38 -3.91
CA ARG A 132 8.04 -7.37 -2.82
C ARG A 132 6.65 -7.08 -3.40
N ASN A 133 5.65 -7.86 -3.00
CA ASN A 133 4.30 -7.83 -3.59
C ASN A 133 3.19 -7.40 -2.63
N PHE A 134 3.53 -6.89 -1.45
CA PHE A 134 2.60 -6.27 -0.51
C PHE A 134 3.21 -4.99 0.08
N SER A 135 2.39 -4.13 0.70
CA SER A 135 2.82 -2.82 1.22
C SER A 135 2.32 -2.50 2.64
N TYR A 136 1.69 -3.46 3.33
CA TYR A 136 0.99 -3.20 4.58
C TYR A 136 1.52 -4.05 5.74
N SER A 137 1.68 -3.42 6.90
CA SER A 137 1.90 -4.09 8.17
C SER A 137 0.60 -4.15 8.97
N PHE A 138 0.42 -5.24 9.70
CA PHE A 138 -0.72 -5.49 10.57
C PHE A 138 -0.28 -5.60 12.01
N ASN A 139 -1.13 -5.13 12.91
CA ASN A 139 -0.88 -5.20 14.33
C ASN A 139 -0.86 -6.66 14.80
N PHE A 140 0.25 -7.09 15.37
CA PHE A 140 0.40 -8.48 15.82
C PHE A 140 -0.58 -8.88 16.93
N LEU A 141 -1.04 -7.93 17.75
CA LEU A 141 -1.97 -8.20 18.85
C LEU A 141 -3.37 -8.60 18.38
N ILE A 142 -3.62 -8.64 17.06
CA ILE A 142 -4.74 -9.41 16.48
C ILE A 142 -4.67 -10.88 16.92
N ASN A 143 -3.46 -11.43 17.01
CA ASN A 143 -3.23 -12.79 17.50
C ASN A 143 -3.25 -12.80 19.03
N LYS A 144 -3.92 -13.79 19.63
CA LYS A 144 -4.03 -13.99 21.08
C LYS A 144 -3.06 -15.07 21.56
N GLY A 145 -1.99 -14.66 22.25
CA GLY A 145 -1.11 -15.53 23.05
C GLY A 145 0.29 -14.94 23.25
N ILE A 146 1.05 -15.52 24.18
CA ILE A 146 2.33 -14.99 24.68
C ILE A 146 3.46 -15.31 23.68
N LEU A 147 4.25 -14.30 23.32
CA LEU A 147 5.58 -14.52 22.74
C LEU A 147 6.43 -15.29 23.77
N PRO A 148 6.98 -16.47 23.45
CA PRO A 148 8.00 -17.07 24.30
C PRO A 148 9.13 -16.05 24.48
N GLU A 149 9.57 -15.81 25.72
CA GLU A 149 10.72 -14.95 25.98
C GLU A 149 11.92 -15.44 25.14
N GLY A 150 12.33 -14.65 24.15
CA GLY A 150 13.46 -14.95 23.28
C GLY A 150 13.16 -15.77 22.01
N GLY A 151 11.90 -15.95 21.62
CA GLY A 151 11.53 -16.58 20.35
C GLY A 151 11.86 -15.72 19.13
N SER A 152 12.56 -16.29 18.14
CA SER A 152 12.91 -15.64 16.87
C SER A 152 11.79 -15.81 15.84
N GLY A 153 10.85 -14.86 15.80
CA GLY A 153 9.89 -14.71 14.70
C GLY A 153 8.98 -15.94 14.42
N PRO A 154 8.15 -15.89 13.36
CA PRO A 154 6.95 -16.73 13.10
C PRO A 154 7.04 -18.27 13.17
N THR A 155 8.20 -18.84 13.51
CA THR A 155 8.51 -20.27 13.37
C THR A 155 7.89 -21.22 14.41
N ASP A 156 7.42 -20.72 15.57
CA ASP A 156 6.81 -21.55 16.64
C ASP A 156 5.29 -21.32 16.85
N PHE A 157 4.64 -20.55 15.97
CA PHE A 157 3.42 -19.81 16.30
C PHE A 157 2.08 -20.53 16.12
N ASP A 158 2.07 -21.80 15.71
CA ASP A 158 0.98 -22.22 14.85
C ASP A 158 -0.22 -22.94 15.51
N LYS A 159 -0.09 -23.46 16.74
CA LYS A 159 -1.10 -24.42 17.24
C LYS A 159 -2.05 -23.92 18.33
N ALA A 160 -1.79 -22.78 18.94
CA ALA A 160 -2.50 -22.36 20.15
C ALA A 160 -2.95 -20.89 20.18
N LEU A 161 -2.59 -20.08 19.18
CA LEU A 161 -3.02 -18.69 19.14
C LEU A 161 -4.47 -18.62 18.65
N GLY A 162 -5.38 -18.28 19.57
CA GLY A 162 -6.67 -17.72 19.16
C GLY A 162 -6.46 -16.35 18.53
N THR A 163 -7.51 -15.73 18.01
CA THR A 163 -7.44 -14.32 17.60
C THR A 163 -8.35 -13.48 18.48
N VAL A 164 -8.11 -12.18 18.50
CA VAL A 164 -8.98 -11.23 19.21
C VAL A 164 -10.33 -11.18 18.50
N GLN A 165 -11.41 -11.21 19.28
CA GLN A 165 -12.73 -10.96 18.74
C GLN A 165 -12.89 -9.48 18.47
N TYR A 166 -13.39 -9.14 17.29
CA TYR A 166 -13.58 -7.76 16.82
C TYR A 166 -14.33 -6.90 17.85
N GLN A 167 -15.35 -7.48 18.51
CA GLN A 167 -16.18 -6.79 19.50
C GLN A 167 -15.53 -6.62 20.88
N THR A 168 -14.43 -7.32 21.16
CA THR A 168 -13.72 -7.24 22.45
C THR A 168 -12.64 -6.16 22.48
N VAL A 169 -12.32 -5.55 21.32
CA VAL A 169 -11.31 -4.49 21.24
C VAL A 169 -11.82 -3.23 21.96
N LEU A 170 -11.02 -2.74 22.90
CA LEU A 170 -11.34 -1.52 23.65
C LEU A 170 -10.99 -0.29 22.82
N GLU A 171 -11.92 0.67 22.78
CA GLU A 171 -11.77 1.92 22.03
C GLU A 171 -11.27 1.68 20.57
N PRO A 172 -12.01 0.90 19.75
CA PRO A 172 -11.51 0.44 18.44
C PRO A 172 -11.15 1.59 17.48
N SER A 173 -11.73 2.77 17.66
CA SER A 173 -11.38 4.00 16.95
C SER A 173 -10.01 4.59 17.34
N LYS A 174 -9.30 4.00 18.30
CA LYS A 174 -7.95 4.39 18.72
C LYS A 174 -6.95 3.27 18.53
N LYS A 175 -7.36 2.12 17.97
CA LYS A 175 -6.48 0.95 17.82
C LYS A 175 -6.12 0.81 16.34
N ILE A 176 -4.84 0.90 16.03
CA ILE A 176 -4.35 0.73 14.67
C ILE A 176 -4.32 -0.77 14.37
N MET A 177 -5.02 -1.17 13.32
CA MET A 177 -5.04 -2.53 12.80
C MET A 177 -4.00 -2.74 11.71
N VAL A 178 -3.86 -1.78 10.82
CA VAL A 178 -3.04 -1.89 9.62
C VAL A 178 -2.50 -0.52 9.23
N PHE A 179 -1.31 -0.45 8.65
CA PHE A 179 -0.82 0.77 8.02
C PHE A 179 0.03 0.46 6.79
N GLU A 180 0.19 1.45 5.90
CA GLU A 180 1.11 1.33 4.77
C GLU A 180 2.55 1.48 5.24
N GLU A 181 3.32 0.43 5.09
CA GLU A 181 4.70 0.39 5.54
C GLU A 181 5.62 1.12 4.55
N GLU A 182 6.72 1.63 5.07
CA GLU A 182 7.79 2.16 4.26
C GLU A 182 8.52 1.06 3.47
N ALA A 183 9.02 1.41 2.30
CA ALA A 183 9.98 0.63 1.52
C ALA A 183 11.29 1.43 1.37
N PRO A 184 12.47 0.79 1.25
CA PRO A 184 12.73 -0.65 1.27
C PRO A 184 12.48 -1.28 2.65
N ASN A 185 12.15 -2.56 2.66
CA ASN A 185 11.49 -3.22 3.79
C ASN A 185 11.92 -4.69 3.93
N ASP A 186 12.05 -5.18 5.15
CA ASP A 186 12.43 -6.57 5.47
C ASP A 186 11.39 -7.62 5.03
N ALA A 187 10.26 -7.15 4.51
CA ALA A 187 9.12 -7.93 4.09
C ALA A 187 8.50 -8.72 5.25
N PHE A 188 8.66 -8.25 6.50
CA PHE A 188 7.80 -8.64 7.60
C PHE A 188 6.60 -7.70 7.65
N CYS A 189 5.40 -8.27 7.68
CA CYS A 189 4.15 -7.53 7.70
C CYS A 189 3.59 -7.37 9.12
N VAL A 190 4.42 -7.58 10.14
CA VAL A 190 3.98 -7.79 11.52
C VAL A 190 4.53 -6.66 12.37
N TRP A 191 3.67 -5.71 12.70
CA TRP A 191 4.05 -4.63 13.58
C TRP A 191 4.00 -5.08 15.03
N PHE A 192 5.19 -5.12 15.66
CA PHE A 192 5.36 -5.29 17.10
C PHE A 192 6.06 -4.05 17.66
N MET A 193 5.35 -3.22 18.43
CA MET A 193 5.86 -2.12 19.28
C MET A 193 7.33 -1.70 18.99
N ASP A 194 7.57 -1.16 17.78
CA ASP A 194 8.81 -0.57 17.23
C ASP A 194 9.51 -1.30 16.05
N SER A 195 9.00 -2.42 15.53
CA SER A 195 9.66 -3.18 14.43
C SER A 195 9.57 -2.52 13.04
N ASP A 196 8.42 -1.96 12.71
CA ASP A 196 8.07 -1.52 11.35
C ASP A 196 7.92 0.00 11.32
N ARG A 197 8.06 0.63 10.15
CA ARG A 197 7.89 2.09 10.00
C ARG A 197 6.76 2.44 9.04
N LEU A 198 5.86 3.33 9.48
CA LEU A 198 4.84 3.97 8.64
C LEU A 198 5.52 4.70 7.48
N THR A 199 5.00 4.52 6.28
CA THR A 199 5.50 5.28 5.12
C THR A 199 5.37 6.79 5.31
N ASP A 200 6.35 7.53 4.82
CA ASP A 200 6.32 9.00 4.79
C ASP A 200 6.17 9.57 3.37
N ARG A 201 5.89 8.69 2.38
CA ARG A 201 5.89 9.03 0.95
C ARG A 201 4.82 10.07 0.55
N TYR A 202 3.82 10.30 1.39
CA TYR A 202 2.74 11.27 1.13
C TYR A 202 2.95 12.58 1.90
N ALA A 203 4.05 13.27 1.57
CA ALA A 203 4.46 14.53 2.20
C ALA A 203 4.75 14.39 3.72
N GLY A 204 5.50 13.35 4.09
CA GLY A 204 5.89 13.07 5.48
C GLY A 204 4.87 12.22 6.25
N LYS A 205 3.86 11.68 5.57
CA LYS A 205 2.73 10.99 6.19
C LYS A 205 2.38 9.69 5.49
N GLY A 206 1.71 8.81 6.21
CA GLY A 206 1.23 7.52 5.73
C GLY A 206 -0.21 7.25 6.17
N PRO A 207 -0.98 6.50 5.36
CA PRO A 207 -2.33 6.10 5.71
C PRO A 207 -2.33 4.95 6.74
N VAL A 208 -3.24 5.04 7.69
CA VAL A 208 -3.37 4.15 8.84
C VAL A 208 -4.83 3.74 8.99
N GLY A 209 -5.08 2.45 9.16
CA GLY A 209 -6.39 1.86 9.36
C GLY A 209 -6.64 1.44 10.80
N PHE A 210 -7.80 1.82 11.32
CA PHE A 210 -8.20 1.54 12.70
C PHE A 210 -9.18 0.37 12.79
N VAL A 211 -9.28 -0.21 13.98
CA VAL A 211 -10.10 -1.41 14.22
C VAL A 211 -11.58 -1.16 13.99
N ASP A 212 -12.10 0.06 14.10
CA ASP A 212 -13.50 0.36 13.77
C ASP A 212 -13.77 0.58 12.26
N GLY A 213 -12.74 0.49 11.42
CA GLY A 213 -12.82 0.62 9.97
C GLY A 213 -12.51 2.02 9.40
N HIS A 214 -12.27 3.04 10.24
CA HIS A 214 -11.87 4.35 9.71
C HIS A 214 -10.39 4.38 9.34
N VAL A 215 -10.02 5.35 8.48
CA VAL A 215 -8.66 5.54 7.98
C VAL A 215 -8.23 6.97 8.17
N GLU A 216 -7.06 7.17 8.76
CA GLU A 216 -6.43 8.48 8.94
C GLU A 216 -5.09 8.54 8.19
N VAL A 217 -4.52 9.74 8.11
CA VAL A 217 -3.20 9.98 7.51
C VAL A 217 -2.34 10.65 8.56
N LEU A 218 -1.38 9.91 9.09
CA LEU A 218 -0.60 10.28 10.28
C LEU A 218 0.87 10.42 9.94
N GLU A 219 1.58 11.16 10.78
CA GLU A 219 3.04 11.24 10.75
C GLU A 219 3.61 10.01 11.48
N PRO A 220 4.73 9.42 11.01
CA PRO A 220 5.32 8.23 11.65
C PRO A 220 5.56 8.42 13.16
N ASP A 221 6.10 9.56 13.56
CA ASP A 221 6.39 9.87 14.97
C ASP A 221 5.14 9.86 15.86
N VAL A 222 3.95 10.13 15.31
CA VAL A 222 2.67 10.06 16.04
C VAL A 222 2.25 8.62 16.29
N VAL A 223 2.48 7.73 15.31
CA VAL A 223 2.12 6.31 15.40
C VAL A 223 3.04 5.58 16.39
N PHE A 224 4.35 5.74 16.23
CA PHE A 224 5.33 5.04 17.09
C PHE A 224 5.60 5.74 18.42
N GLY A 225 5.19 7.00 18.57
CA GLY A 225 5.26 7.72 19.84
C GLY A 225 4.13 7.40 20.82
N ASN A 226 3.12 6.60 20.42
CA ASN A 226 1.95 6.33 21.25
C ASN A 226 1.63 4.82 21.33
N ALA A 227 2.04 4.21 22.44
CA ALA A 227 1.77 2.80 22.73
C ALA A 227 0.27 2.44 22.75
N GLU A 228 -0.62 3.40 23.04
CA GLU A 228 -2.07 3.13 23.08
C GLU A 228 -2.62 2.69 21.71
N TYR A 229 -1.98 3.07 20.60
CA TYR A 229 -2.41 2.65 19.26
C TYR A 229 -2.20 1.14 19.02
N GLY A 230 -1.20 0.54 19.66
CA GLY A 230 -0.84 -0.85 19.51
C GLY A 230 -1.68 -1.81 20.36
N GLU A 231 -2.16 -1.38 21.54
CA GLU A 231 -2.74 -2.26 22.56
C GLU A 231 -4.24 -2.58 22.34
N PHE A 232 -4.57 -3.79 21.88
CA PHE A 232 -5.97 -4.19 21.59
C PHE A 232 -6.80 -4.59 22.81
N VAL A 233 -6.16 -5.09 23.86
CA VAL A 233 -6.77 -5.61 25.08
C VAL A 233 -5.99 -5.13 26.30
N GLN A 234 -6.63 -5.03 27.48
CA GLN A 234 -5.91 -4.71 28.71
C GLN A 234 -4.93 -5.84 29.05
N GLN A 235 -3.76 -5.48 29.59
CA GLN A 235 -2.69 -6.40 29.98
C GLN A 235 -3.16 -7.50 30.96
N SER A 236 -4.27 -7.29 31.68
CA SER A 236 -4.90 -8.26 32.59
C SER A 236 -5.65 -9.39 31.90
N ASP A 237 -6.01 -9.25 30.62
CA ASP A 237 -6.75 -10.26 29.84
C ASP A 237 -5.83 -11.19 29.02
N GLN A 238 -4.51 -11.03 29.20
CA GLN A 238 -3.47 -11.85 28.57
C GLN A 238 -3.04 -13.07 29.42
N TYR A 239 -3.70 -13.32 30.56
CA TYR A 239 -3.41 -14.41 31.49
C TYR A 239 -4.60 -15.36 31.68
#